data_AF-F3QWG1-F1
#
_entry.id   AF-F3QWG1-F1
#
_cell.length_a   1.000
_cell.length_b   1.000
_cell.length_c   1.000
_cell.angle_alpha   90.00
_cell.angle_beta   90.00
_cell.angle_gamma   90.00
#
_symmetry.space_group_name_H-M   'P 1'
#
loop_
_entity.id
_entity.type
_entity.pdbx_description
1 polymer ?
#
loop_
_entity_poly.entity_id
_entity_poly.type
_entity_poly.pdbx_seq_one_letter_code
_entity_poly.pdbx_strand_id
1 'polypeptide(L)'
;MGTNVWKGVLALCVVAVTMASCDFVNKMKENATTTPSDTIIGANVGELDGKIDELLELAKAKKETAEFAEIYTYLNYKPGNPSTSVTIQIVTPEDKNKMAEYSWYDNKDVRNKLDKQDMVISDHDDNVIDTYDGFKDMLFTYNDVSKLVENLPVFCKEALEASGYGEEGYVRSYQIEKGDAFITVGHKSSNMLTKSYHIAEDGEHIIKE
;
A
#
# COMPACT_ATOMS: atom_id res chain seq x y z
N MET A 1 21.50 -3.86 -34.42
CA MET A 1 21.45 -4.00 -32.96
C MET A 1 20.31 -3.13 -32.48
N GLY A 2 19.17 -3.74 -32.19
CA GLY A 2 17.96 -3.04 -31.76
C GLY A 2 18.06 -2.70 -30.28
N THR A 3 17.91 -1.42 -29.95
CA THR A 3 17.73 -0.96 -28.57
C THR A 3 16.25 -1.04 -28.23
N ASN A 4 15.87 -2.04 -27.45
CA ASN A 4 14.56 -2.10 -26.82
C ASN A 4 14.53 -1.03 -25.72
N VAL A 5 13.92 0.11 -26.01
CA VAL A 5 13.60 1.13 -25.00
C VAL A 5 12.28 0.70 -24.38
N TRP A 6 12.35 0.13 -23.19
CA TRP A 6 11.16 -0.19 -22.38
C TRP A 6 10.51 1.14 -21.99
N LYS A 7 9.37 1.46 -22.61
CA LYS A 7 8.56 2.62 -22.23
C LYS A 7 7.82 2.26 -20.95
N GLY A 8 8.39 2.63 -19.81
CA GLY A 8 7.76 2.48 -18.51
C GLY A 8 6.52 3.37 -18.43
N VAL A 9 5.38 2.77 -18.13
CA VAL A 9 4.16 3.47 -17.73
C VAL A 9 4.38 3.93 -16.29
N LEU A 10 4.53 5.23 -16.05
CA LEU A 10 4.51 5.83 -14.72
C LEU A 10 3.07 6.27 -14.46
N ALA A 11 2.34 5.53 -13.63
CA ALA A 11 0.97 5.87 -13.28
C ALA A 11 0.95 7.05 -12.29
N LEU A 12 0.53 8.23 -12.75
CA LEU A 12 0.18 9.38 -11.90
C LEU A 12 -1.34 9.34 -11.63
N CYS A 13 -1.74 9.11 -10.37
CA CYS A 13 -3.15 9.08 -9.98
C CYS A 13 -3.65 10.49 -9.58
N VAL A 14 -4.68 11.00 -10.26
CA VAL A 14 -5.41 12.22 -9.87
C VAL A 14 -6.77 11.84 -9.27
N VAL A 15 -7.03 12.29 -8.04
CA VAL A 15 -8.17 11.91 -7.19
C VAL A 15 -9.45 12.68 -7.52
N ALA A 16 -10.57 11.97 -7.66
CA ALA A 16 -11.92 12.54 -7.53
C ALA A 16 -12.73 11.74 -6.50
N VAL A 17 -13.12 12.38 -5.40
CA VAL A 17 -13.80 11.76 -4.25
C VAL A 17 -15.29 11.58 -4.53
N THR A 18 -15.81 10.34 -4.50
CA THR A 18 -17.25 10.08 -4.35
C THR A 18 -17.49 9.15 -3.16
N MET A 19 -18.24 9.65 -2.16
CA MET A 19 -18.51 8.94 -0.91
C MET A 19 -19.67 7.93 -1.06
N ALA A 20 -19.40 6.65 -0.81
CA ALA A 20 -20.39 5.64 -0.41
C ALA A 20 -19.66 4.62 0.51
N SER A 21 -20.17 4.13 1.64
CA SER A 21 -21.54 3.91 2.12
C SER A 21 -21.55 3.71 3.65
N CYS A 22 -22.69 4.03 4.30
CA CYS A 22 -22.83 4.14 5.75
C CYS A 22 -22.91 2.82 6.55
N ASP A 23 -23.09 1.66 5.92
CA ASP A 23 -23.33 0.41 6.66
C ASP A 23 -22.05 -0.27 7.18
N PHE A 24 -20.92 -0.06 6.50
CA PHE A 24 -19.63 -0.60 6.96
C PHE A 24 -19.10 0.18 8.20
N VAL A 25 -19.29 1.50 8.20
CA VAL A 25 -18.81 2.43 9.25
C VAL A 25 -19.35 2.08 10.64
N ASN A 26 -20.53 1.46 10.73
CA ASN A 26 -21.15 1.13 12.01
C ASN A 26 -20.54 -0.11 12.70
N LYS A 27 -19.96 -1.07 11.96
CA LYS A 27 -19.28 -2.24 12.58
C LYS A 27 -17.90 -1.90 13.16
N MET A 28 -17.23 -0.88 12.63
CA MET A 28 -15.87 -0.48 13.05
C MET A 28 -15.84 0.39 14.32
N LYS A 29 -16.97 0.98 14.72
CA LYS A 29 -17.06 1.84 15.91
C LYS A 29 -17.03 1.06 17.24
N GLU A 30 -17.36 -0.22 17.24
CA GLU A 30 -17.45 -1.01 18.48
C GLU A 30 -16.07 -1.42 19.06
N ASN A 31 -14.96 -1.27 18.31
CA ASN A 31 -13.60 -1.64 18.76
C ASN A 31 -12.69 -0.45 19.13
N ALA A 32 -13.21 0.77 19.26
CA ALA A 32 -12.42 2.00 19.39
C ALA A 32 -11.88 2.30 20.82
N THR A 33 -11.29 1.32 21.51
CA THR A 33 -10.63 1.51 22.82
C THR A 33 -9.10 1.40 22.78
N THR A 34 -8.51 1.06 21.64
CA THR A 34 -7.05 0.90 21.48
C THR A 34 -6.40 2.20 21.01
N THR A 35 -5.21 2.56 21.50
CA THR A 35 -4.38 3.65 20.94
C THR A 35 -4.06 3.35 19.46
N PRO A 36 -3.95 4.36 18.56
CA PRO A 36 -3.49 4.12 17.19
C PRO A 36 -2.11 3.46 17.18
N SER A 37 -1.85 2.63 16.17
CA SER A 37 -0.54 1.98 16.02
C SER A 37 0.57 3.03 15.87
N ASP A 38 1.71 2.78 16.52
CA ASP A 38 2.94 3.56 16.36
C ASP A 38 3.91 2.92 15.35
N THR A 39 3.50 1.83 14.71
CA THR A 39 4.18 1.18 13.57
C THR A 39 3.27 1.13 12.35
N ILE A 40 3.85 0.87 11.17
CA ILE A 40 3.04 0.51 10.00
C ILE A 40 2.22 -0.76 10.25
N ILE A 41 1.12 -0.91 9.54
CA ILE A 41 0.35 -2.15 9.50
C ILE A 41 1.16 -3.20 8.73
N GLY A 42 1.41 -4.34 9.35
CA GLY A 42 2.26 -5.40 8.78
C GLY A 42 3.65 -5.49 9.38
N ALA A 43 3.97 -4.61 10.35
CA ALA A 43 5.13 -4.82 11.22
C ALA A 43 4.98 -6.10 12.06
N ASN A 44 3.75 -6.58 12.26
CA ASN A 44 3.45 -7.86 12.91
C ASN A 44 2.96 -8.90 11.89
N VAL A 45 3.27 -10.16 12.16
CA VAL A 45 2.89 -11.30 11.30
C VAL A 45 1.38 -11.32 11.09
N GLY A 46 0.95 -11.41 9.82
CA GLY A 46 -0.45 -11.53 9.41
C GLY A 46 -1.25 -10.23 9.44
N GLU A 47 -0.69 -9.13 9.93
CA GLU A 47 -1.43 -7.87 10.09
C GLU A 47 -1.78 -7.23 8.74
N LEU A 48 -0.84 -7.21 7.80
CA LEU A 48 -1.08 -6.71 6.44
C LEU A 48 -2.01 -7.64 5.65
N ASP A 49 -1.83 -8.97 5.75
CA ASP A 49 -2.68 -9.96 5.10
C ASP A 49 -4.16 -9.83 5.51
N GLY A 50 -4.41 -9.69 6.82
CA GLY A 50 -5.75 -9.46 7.34
C GLY A 50 -6.33 -8.10 6.94
N LYS A 51 -5.50 -7.05 6.85
CA LYS A 51 -5.98 -5.74 6.38
C LYS A 51 -6.33 -5.75 4.89
N ILE A 52 -5.60 -6.50 4.08
CA ILE A 52 -5.93 -6.73 2.66
C ILE A 52 -7.28 -7.44 2.56
N ASP A 53 -7.56 -8.45 3.40
CA ASP A 53 -8.89 -9.09 3.41
C ASP A 53 -10.02 -8.12 3.72
N GLU A 54 -9.87 -7.26 4.73
CA GLU A 54 -10.88 -6.24 5.05
C GLU A 54 -11.16 -5.29 3.88
N LEU A 55 -10.09 -4.86 3.17
CA LEU A 55 -10.23 -3.96 2.01
C LEU A 55 -10.84 -4.66 0.80
N LEU A 56 -10.54 -5.93 0.58
CA LEU A 56 -11.16 -6.74 -0.47
C LEU A 56 -12.64 -7.02 -0.18
N GLU A 57 -13.02 -7.23 1.08
CA GLU A 57 -14.42 -7.34 1.49
C GLU A 57 -15.20 -6.06 1.17
N LEU A 58 -14.62 -4.90 1.47
CA LEU A 58 -15.19 -3.59 1.10
C LEU A 58 -15.35 -3.45 -0.41
N ALA A 59 -14.36 -3.94 -1.17
CA ALA A 59 -14.40 -3.94 -2.62
C ALA A 59 -15.34 -4.98 -3.24
N LYS A 60 -15.88 -5.91 -2.43
CA LYS A 60 -16.61 -7.11 -2.90
C LYS A 60 -15.78 -7.96 -3.87
N ALA A 61 -14.46 -7.97 -3.65
CA ALA A 61 -13.49 -8.74 -4.42
C ALA A 61 -13.08 -10.01 -3.66
N LYS A 62 -12.56 -11.00 -4.39
CA LYS A 62 -11.98 -12.22 -3.82
C LYS A 62 -10.47 -12.16 -3.92
N LYS A 63 -9.75 -12.48 -2.84
CA LYS A 63 -8.28 -12.43 -2.78
C LYS A 63 -7.62 -13.28 -3.88
N GLU A 64 -8.22 -14.41 -4.22
CA GLU A 64 -7.68 -15.35 -5.20
C GLU A 64 -7.75 -14.85 -6.65
N THR A 65 -8.61 -13.87 -6.94
CA THR A 65 -8.86 -13.37 -8.30
C THR A 65 -8.71 -11.86 -8.44
N ALA A 66 -8.43 -11.16 -7.34
CA ALA A 66 -8.21 -9.72 -7.39
C ALA A 66 -6.91 -9.41 -8.13
N GLU A 67 -6.98 -8.44 -9.02
CA GLU A 67 -5.85 -7.89 -9.75
C GLU A 67 -5.51 -6.53 -9.15
N PHE A 68 -4.31 -6.42 -8.60
CA PHE A 68 -3.79 -5.26 -7.90
C PHE A 68 -2.84 -4.49 -8.82
N ALA A 69 -2.84 -3.17 -8.74
CA ALA A 69 -1.74 -2.35 -9.24
C ALA A 69 -0.77 -1.93 -8.13
N GLU A 70 -1.28 -1.79 -6.90
CA GLU A 70 -0.47 -1.36 -5.75
C GLU A 70 -1.05 -1.91 -4.45
N ILE A 71 -0.16 -2.30 -3.54
CA ILE A 71 -0.44 -2.45 -2.11
C ILE A 71 0.52 -1.51 -1.38
N TYR A 72 -0.02 -0.58 -0.59
CA TYR A 72 0.76 0.44 0.09
C TYR A 72 0.37 0.56 1.56
N THR A 73 1.35 0.60 2.46
CA THR A 73 1.15 0.97 3.86
C THR A 73 2.02 2.15 4.24
N TYR A 74 1.48 3.00 5.10
CA TYR A 74 2.11 4.25 5.49
C TYR A 74 1.90 4.55 6.96
N LEU A 75 2.95 5.04 7.60
CA LEU A 75 2.94 5.64 8.93
C LEU A 75 3.46 7.06 8.83
N ASN A 76 2.62 8.00 9.22
CA ASN A 76 3.05 9.35 9.55
C ASN A 76 3.42 9.40 11.03
N TYR A 77 4.71 9.32 11.34
CA TYR A 77 5.17 9.49 12.71
C TYR A 77 4.99 10.94 13.16
N LYS A 78 4.23 11.13 14.22
CA LYS A 78 4.14 12.40 14.95
C LYS A 78 4.03 12.06 16.44
N PRO A 79 4.96 12.55 17.29
CA PRO A 79 4.94 12.23 18.72
C PRO A 79 3.57 12.48 19.35
N GLY A 80 3.00 11.45 19.96
CA GLY A 80 1.68 11.47 20.61
C GLY A 80 0.46 11.58 19.67
N ASN A 81 0.67 11.58 18.35
CA ASN A 81 -0.42 11.62 17.36
C ASN A 81 -0.03 10.95 16.02
N PRO A 82 0.39 9.67 16.02
CA PRO A 82 0.66 8.97 14.77
C PRO A 82 -0.62 8.80 13.96
N SER A 83 -0.46 8.65 12.65
CA SER A 83 -1.53 8.18 11.77
C SER A 83 -1.00 7.10 10.84
N THR A 84 -1.77 6.04 10.66
CA THR A 84 -1.40 4.92 9.80
C THR A 84 -2.47 4.68 8.74
N SER A 85 -2.06 4.16 7.59
CA SER A 85 -2.98 3.75 6.53
C SER A 85 -2.50 2.51 5.79
N VAL A 86 -3.47 1.82 5.20
CA VAL A 86 -3.25 0.77 4.21
C VAL A 86 -4.14 1.07 3.02
N THR A 87 -3.59 0.90 1.84
CA THR A 87 -4.23 1.18 0.57
C THR A 87 -4.02 0.00 -0.35
N ILE A 88 -5.07 -0.42 -1.05
CA ILE A 88 -4.99 -1.32 -2.21
C ILE A 88 -5.59 -0.63 -3.42
N GLN A 89 -4.93 -0.72 -4.56
CA GLN A 89 -5.45 -0.28 -5.84
C GLN A 89 -5.76 -1.52 -6.67
N ILE A 90 -7.03 -1.71 -7.03
CA ILE A 90 -7.46 -2.92 -7.73
C ILE A 90 -8.34 -2.62 -8.93
N VAL A 91 -8.36 -3.55 -9.88
CA VAL A 91 -9.41 -3.60 -10.90
C VAL A 91 -10.75 -3.83 -10.23
N THR A 92 -11.75 -3.01 -10.59
CA THR A 92 -13.06 -3.12 -9.96
C THR A 92 -13.76 -4.42 -10.38
N PRO A 93 -14.38 -5.18 -9.45
CA PRO A 93 -15.11 -6.40 -9.82
C PRO A 93 -16.31 -6.16 -10.76
N GLU A 94 -16.84 -4.95 -10.76
CA GLU A 94 -18.02 -4.56 -11.55
C GLU A 94 -17.66 -4.18 -13.00
N ASP A 95 -16.45 -3.65 -13.22
CA ASP A 95 -15.98 -3.20 -14.53
C ASP A 95 -14.46 -3.38 -14.65
N LYS A 96 -14.05 -4.34 -15.49
CA LYS A 96 -12.64 -4.67 -15.71
C LYS A 96 -11.82 -3.54 -16.34
N ASN A 97 -12.46 -2.53 -16.93
CA ASN A 97 -11.77 -1.38 -17.52
C ASN A 97 -11.57 -0.24 -16.51
N LYS A 98 -12.00 -0.43 -15.26
CA LYS A 98 -11.88 0.58 -14.19
C LYS A 98 -11.06 0.05 -13.04
N MET A 99 -10.40 0.97 -12.37
CA MET A 99 -9.73 0.73 -11.12
C MET A 99 -10.30 1.62 -10.02
N ALA A 100 -10.20 1.13 -8.80
CA ALA A 100 -10.51 1.89 -7.61
C ALA A 100 -9.45 1.63 -6.55
N GLU A 101 -9.22 2.65 -5.75
CA GLU A 101 -8.41 2.55 -4.56
C GLU A 101 -9.34 2.40 -3.35
N TYR A 102 -9.02 1.42 -2.51
CA TYR A 102 -9.67 1.17 -1.23
C TYR A 102 -8.64 1.39 -0.15
N SER A 103 -8.98 2.20 0.85
CA SER A 103 -8.05 2.54 1.91
C SER A 103 -8.67 2.42 3.28
N TRP A 104 -7.83 2.04 4.24
CA TRP A 104 -8.08 2.07 5.67
C TRP A 104 -7.15 3.11 6.31
N TYR A 105 -7.67 3.89 7.24
CA TYR A 105 -6.96 4.95 7.94
C TYR A 105 -7.30 4.97 9.43
N ASP A 106 -6.30 5.18 10.27
CA ASP A 106 -6.46 5.29 11.71
C ASP A 106 -5.52 6.35 12.31
N ASN A 107 -6.08 7.22 13.15
CA ASN A 107 -5.32 8.13 14.01
C ASN A 107 -6.11 8.39 15.30
N LYS A 108 -5.65 9.27 16.20
CA LYS A 108 -6.36 9.49 17.47
C LYS A 108 -7.78 10.10 17.31
N ASP A 109 -8.02 10.83 16.22
CA ASP A 109 -9.23 11.65 16.01
C ASP A 109 -10.27 10.91 15.14
N VAL A 110 -9.81 10.01 14.27
CA VAL A 110 -10.59 9.28 13.28
C VAL A 110 -10.14 7.82 13.34
N ARG A 111 -11.00 6.96 13.92
CA ARG A 111 -10.71 5.55 14.12
C ARG A 111 -11.25 4.68 12.99
N ASN A 112 -10.44 3.76 12.52
CA ASN A 112 -10.81 2.71 11.56
C ASN A 112 -11.65 3.23 10.38
N LYS A 113 -11.27 4.37 9.81
CA LYS A 113 -11.96 4.93 8.65
C LYS A 113 -11.61 4.09 7.43
N LEU A 114 -12.64 3.74 6.67
CA LEU A 114 -12.47 3.16 5.35
C LEU A 114 -12.98 4.13 4.29
N ASP A 115 -12.31 4.11 3.15
CA ASP A 115 -12.62 4.96 2.01
C ASP A 115 -12.50 4.21 0.70
N LYS A 116 -13.15 4.76 -0.33
CA LYS A 116 -13.06 4.31 -1.72
C LYS A 116 -12.91 5.55 -2.60
N GLN A 117 -11.96 5.52 -3.52
CA GLN A 117 -11.88 6.47 -4.63
C GLN A 117 -11.86 5.73 -5.96
N ASP A 118 -12.59 6.24 -6.96
CA ASP A 118 -12.44 5.76 -8.33
C ASP A 118 -11.15 6.35 -8.92
N MET A 119 -10.42 5.56 -9.72
CA MET A 119 -9.14 5.96 -10.28
C MET A 119 -9.25 6.29 -11.77
N VAL A 120 -8.49 7.29 -12.20
CA VAL A 120 -8.21 7.58 -13.61
C VAL A 120 -6.77 7.21 -13.89
N ILE A 121 -6.56 6.31 -14.84
CA ILE A 121 -5.23 5.83 -15.23
C ILE A 121 -4.78 6.66 -16.43
N SER A 122 -3.52 7.08 -16.42
CA SER A 122 -2.92 7.83 -17.53
C SER A 122 -1.53 7.31 -17.87
N ASP A 123 -1.10 7.50 -19.11
CA ASP A 123 0.30 7.32 -19.51
C ASP A 123 1.15 8.54 -19.10
N HIS A 124 2.44 8.50 -19.43
CA HIS A 124 3.37 9.58 -19.11
C HIS A 124 3.07 10.92 -19.82
N ASP A 125 2.29 10.88 -20.90
CA ASP A 125 1.86 12.05 -21.67
C ASP A 125 0.45 12.52 -21.24
N ASP A 126 -0.02 12.09 -20.07
CA ASP A 126 -1.35 12.35 -19.48
C ASP A 126 -2.53 11.85 -20.33
N ASN A 127 -2.30 10.93 -21.28
CA ASN A 127 -3.39 10.33 -22.04
C ASN A 127 -4.12 9.32 -21.16
N VAL A 128 -5.44 9.48 -21.05
CA VAL A 128 -6.28 8.56 -20.28
C VAL A 128 -6.24 7.16 -20.89
N ILE A 129 -5.95 6.18 -20.04
CA ILE A 129 -6.03 4.76 -20.35
C ILE A 129 -7.34 4.24 -19.76
N ASP A 130 -8.32 3.97 -20.61
CA ASP A 130 -9.69 3.59 -20.22
C ASP A 130 -10.05 2.14 -20.59
N THR A 131 -9.06 1.33 -20.93
CA THR A 131 -9.24 -0.09 -21.27
C THR A 131 -8.30 -0.98 -20.46
N TYR A 132 -8.81 -2.14 -20.06
CA TYR A 132 -8.03 -3.16 -19.37
C TYR A 132 -6.74 -3.51 -20.11
N ASP A 133 -6.80 -3.71 -21.43
CA ASP A 133 -5.62 -4.06 -22.22
C ASP A 133 -4.53 -2.96 -22.20
N GLY A 134 -4.91 -1.71 -21.94
CA GLY A 134 -3.97 -0.59 -21.82
C GLY A 134 -3.23 -0.54 -20.49
N PHE A 135 -3.76 -1.12 -19.42
CA PHE A 135 -3.15 -1.07 -18.09
C PHE A 135 -2.84 -2.45 -17.47
N LYS A 136 -3.30 -3.56 -18.05
CA LYS A 136 -3.13 -4.91 -17.47
C LYS A 136 -1.67 -5.29 -17.20
N ASP A 137 -0.73 -4.69 -17.92
CA ASP A 137 0.68 -4.99 -17.77
C ASP A 137 1.26 -4.48 -16.44
N MET A 138 0.61 -3.54 -15.75
CA MET A 138 1.00 -3.10 -14.41
C MET A 138 0.36 -3.94 -13.29
N LEU A 139 -0.53 -4.87 -13.62
CA LEU A 139 -1.27 -5.65 -12.64
C LEU A 139 -0.52 -6.90 -12.18
N PHE A 140 -0.75 -7.27 -10.92
CA PHE A 140 -0.33 -8.51 -10.28
C PHE A 140 -1.48 -9.11 -9.44
N THR A 141 -1.35 -10.37 -9.06
CA THR A 141 -2.29 -11.09 -8.19
C THR A 141 -1.72 -11.25 -6.79
N TYR A 142 -2.56 -11.54 -5.79
CA TYR A 142 -2.08 -11.79 -4.43
C TYR A 142 -1.04 -12.93 -4.35
N ASN A 143 -1.19 -13.96 -5.18
CA ASN A 143 -0.25 -15.09 -5.23
C ASN A 143 1.14 -14.68 -5.73
N ASP A 144 1.24 -13.65 -6.58
CA ASP A 144 2.53 -13.16 -7.07
C ASP A 144 3.34 -12.48 -5.95
N VAL A 145 2.66 -11.99 -4.90
CA VAL A 145 3.25 -11.15 -3.85
C VAL A 145 3.03 -11.67 -2.43
N SER A 146 2.45 -12.86 -2.25
CA SER A 146 2.08 -13.37 -0.92
C SER A 146 3.29 -13.42 0.02
N LYS A 147 4.44 -13.86 -0.48
CA LYS A 147 5.70 -13.89 0.27
C LYS A 147 6.16 -12.48 0.69
N LEU A 148 5.97 -11.47 -0.17
CA LEU A 148 6.28 -10.07 0.13
C LEU A 148 5.36 -9.50 1.23
N VAL A 149 4.10 -9.95 1.28
CA VAL A 149 3.15 -9.57 2.34
C VAL A 149 3.51 -10.27 3.65
N GLU A 150 3.80 -11.58 3.61
CA GLU A 150 4.14 -12.40 4.77
C GLU A 150 5.44 -11.96 5.46
N ASN A 151 6.45 -11.56 4.67
CA ASN A 151 7.79 -11.21 5.17
C ASN A 151 7.97 -9.74 5.55
N LEU A 152 6.93 -8.90 5.48
CA LEU A 152 7.04 -7.50 5.89
C LEU A 152 7.63 -7.27 7.30
N PRO A 153 7.35 -8.10 8.33
CA PRO A 153 8.02 -7.97 9.62
C PRO A 153 9.55 -8.11 9.54
N VAL A 154 10.06 -8.97 8.66
CA VAL A 154 11.50 -9.15 8.41
C VAL A 154 12.06 -7.89 7.78
N PHE A 155 11.41 -7.38 6.73
CA PHE A 155 11.86 -6.17 6.03
C PHE A 155 11.88 -4.96 6.96
N CYS A 156 10.86 -4.81 7.82
CA CYS A 156 10.81 -3.76 8.84
C CYS A 156 12.07 -3.77 9.71
N LYS A 157 12.42 -4.96 10.24
CA LYS A 157 13.59 -5.13 11.11
C LYS A 157 14.88 -4.81 10.36
N GLU A 158 15.08 -5.40 9.19
CA GLU A 158 16.31 -5.23 8.42
C GLU A 158 16.51 -3.79 7.95
N ALA A 159 15.44 -3.11 7.52
CA ALA A 159 15.51 -1.74 7.05
C ALA A 159 15.84 -0.77 8.19
N LEU A 160 15.27 -1.00 9.38
CA LEU A 160 15.60 -0.24 10.59
C LEU A 160 17.07 -0.44 10.97
N GLU A 161 17.55 -1.68 10.98
CA GLU A 161 18.96 -2.00 11.25
C GLU A 161 19.90 -1.34 10.23
N ALA A 162 19.61 -1.48 8.94
CA ALA A 162 20.40 -0.91 7.84
C ALA A 162 20.38 0.64 7.84
N SER A 163 19.31 1.26 8.33
CA SER A 163 19.20 2.72 8.39
C SER A 163 20.26 3.36 9.28
N GLY A 164 20.71 2.67 10.32
CA GLY A 164 21.59 3.22 11.34
C GLY A 164 20.93 4.30 12.20
N TYR A 165 19.61 4.50 12.12
CA TYR A 165 18.88 5.47 12.94
C TYR A 165 18.63 4.96 14.37
N GLY A 166 18.79 3.66 14.63
CA GLY A 166 18.58 3.07 15.95
C GLY A 166 17.19 3.37 16.49
N GLU A 167 17.10 3.78 17.76
CA GLU A 167 15.84 4.13 18.42
C GLU A 167 15.16 5.37 17.82
N GLU A 168 15.87 6.18 17.03
CA GLU A 168 15.32 7.35 16.35
C GLU A 168 14.71 7.01 14.97
N GLY A 169 14.82 5.75 14.54
CA GLY A 169 14.22 5.26 13.30
C GLY A 169 12.77 4.81 13.48
N TYR A 170 12.00 4.88 12.41
CA TYR A 170 10.70 4.20 12.28
C TYR A 170 10.47 3.79 10.83
N VAL A 171 9.76 2.69 10.59
CA VAL A 171 9.32 2.33 9.24
C VAL A 171 8.21 3.29 8.84
N ARG A 172 8.43 4.04 7.76
CA ARG A 172 7.52 5.08 7.27
C ARG A 172 6.54 4.53 6.24
N SER A 173 7.01 3.67 5.34
CA SER A 173 6.13 3.08 4.33
C SER A 173 6.67 1.77 3.80
N TYR A 174 5.78 0.98 3.23
CA TYR A 174 6.09 -0.17 2.41
C TYR A 174 5.15 -0.21 1.22
N GLN A 175 5.71 -0.43 0.04
CA GLN A 175 4.99 -0.42 -1.24
C GLN A 175 5.32 -1.69 -2.01
N ILE A 176 4.30 -2.30 -2.59
CA ILE A 176 4.40 -3.41 -3.53
C ILE A 176 3.74 -2.97 -4.83
N GLU A 177 4.49 -3.06 -5.92
CA GLU A 177 4.02 -2.89 -7.28
C GLU A 177 4.46 -4.11 -8.12
N LYS A 178 4.09 -4.15 -9.39
CA LYS A 178 4.45 -5.30 -10.22
C LYS A 178 5.96 -5.38 -10.44
N GLY A 179 6.57 -6.41 -9.88
CA GLY A 179 7.98 -6.73 -10.09
C GLY A 179 8.95 -5.92 -9.23
N ASP A 180 8.45 -5.06 -8.34
CA ASP A 180 9.28 -4.34 -7.38
C ASP A 180 8.53 -4.16 -6.06
N ALA A 181 9.28 -4.08 -4.97
CA ALA A 181 8.77 -3.71 -3.66
C ALA A 181 9.86 -2.95 -2.92
N PHE A 182 9.48 -1.94 -2.16
CA PHE A 182 10.44 -1.15 -1.40
C PHE A 182 9.87 -0.69 -0.07
N ILE A 183 10.76 -0.59 0.91
CA ILE A 183 10.49 -0.17 2.27
C ILE A 183 11.25 1.11 2.57
N THR A 184 10.59 2.08 3.19
CA THR A 184 11.20 3.36 3.54
C THR A 184 11.21 3.53 5.05
N VAL A 185 12.37 3.88 5.59
CA VAL A 185 12.59 4.24 6.99
C VAL A 185 12.73 5.74 7.12
N GLY A 186 12.01 6.34 8.06
CA GLY A 186 12.11 7.74 8.44
C GLY A 186 12.87 7.92 9.76
N HIS A 187 13.41 9.12 9.96
CA HIS A 187 13.95 9.55 11.25
C HIS A 187 12.92 10.38 12.02
N LYS A 188 12.74 10.13 13.32
CA LYS A 188 11.72 10.78 14.17
C LYS A 188 11.87 12.31 14.28
N SER A 189 13.08 12.83 14.09
CA SER A 189 13.35 14.28 14.14
C SER A 189 12.93 15.05 12.89
N SER A 190 12.78 14.38 11.73
CA SER A 190 12.49 15.05 10.47
C SER A 190 11.93 14.10 9.42
N ASN A 191 10.81 14.48 8.82
CA ASN A 191 10.18 13.75 7.72
C ASN A 191 10.99 13.81 6.41
N MET A 192 12.04 14.64 6.33
CA MET A 192 12.94 14.70 5.17
C MET A 192 14.13 13.73 5.29
N LEU A 193 14.37 13.17 6.46
CA LEU A 193 15.43 12.20 6.69
C LEU A 193 14.86 10.80 6.48
N THR A 194 14.98 10.31 5.25
CA THR A 194 14.48 8.99 4.85
C THR A 194 15.55 8.19 4.14
N LYS A 195 15.50 6.86 4.31
CA LYS A 195 16.25 5.88 3.53
C LYS A 195 15.29 4.84 3.00
N SER A 196 15.45 4.46 1.73
CA SER A 196 14.60 3.47 1.07
C SER A 196 15.44 2.30 0.63
N TYR A 197 14.87 1.10 0.70
CA TYR A 197 15.52 -0.15 0.32
C TYR A 197 14.56 -0.96 -0.55
N HIS A 198 15.07 -1.49 -1.66
CA HIS A 198 14.35 -2.47 -2.45
C HIS A 198 14.33 -3.82 -1.73
N ILE A 199 13.29 -4.61 -1.96
CA ILE A 199 13.22 -6.01 -1.53
C ILE A 199 13.86 -6.87 -2.62
N ALA A 200 14.64 -7.87 -2.21
CA ALA A 200 15.24 -8.81 -3.14
C ALA A 200 14.16 -9.59 -3.91
N GLU A 201 14.47 -10.00 -5.15
CA GLU A 201 13.53 -10.73 -6.02
C GLU A 201 13.03 -12.06 -5.39
N ASP A 202 13.82 -12.65 -4.49
CA ASP A 202 13.42 -13.86 -3.75
C ASP A 202 12.35 -13.60 -2.69
N GLY A 203 12.07 -12.33 -2.37
CA GLY A 203 11.12 -11.89 -1.34
C GLY A 203 11.53 -12.27 0.08
N GLU A 204 12.82 -12.49 0.37
CA GLU A 204 13.30 -12.91 1.70
C GLU A 204 13.96 -11.79 2.50
N HIS A 205 14.65 -10.87 1.82
CA HIS A 205 15.46 -9.84 2.46
C HIS A 205 15.40 -8.50 1.72
N ILE A 206 15.83 -7.43 2.39
CA ILE A 206 16.10 -6.15 1.71
C ILE A 206 17.45 -6.20 0.98
N ILE A 207 17.59 -5.41 -0.07
CA ILE A 207 18.87 -5.12 -0.73
C ILE A 207 19.57 -4.00 0.06
N LYS A 208 20.73 -4.33 0.64
CA LYS A 208 21.57 -3.41 1.42
C LYS A 208 22.68 -2.88 0.51
N GLU A 209 22.56 -1.65 0.04
CA GLU A 209 23.61 -0.94 -0.70
C GLU A 209 24.69 -0.36 0.22
#